data_AF-A0A645ADF2-F1
#
_entry.id   AF-A0A645ADF2-F1
#
_cell.length_a   1.000
_cell.length_b   1.000
_cell.length_c   1.000
_cell.angle_alpha   90.00
_cell.angle_beta   90.00
_cell.angle_gamma   90.00
#
_symmetry.space_group_name_H-M   'P 1'
#
loop_
_entity.id
_entity.type
_entity.pdbx_description
1 polymer ?
#
loop_
_entity_poly.entity_id
_entity_poly.type
_entity_poly.pdbx_seq_one_letter_code
_entity_poly.pdbx_strand_id
1 'polypeptide(L)'
;MTITIFVAIYLGRKFGFSQDFGLLMASGNAVCGSSAIASTAPAIGASDKDKGIAITIVNLVGTILMLLLPLISFALFSLDTLKTSALIGGVLQSVGQVVASGAIVNEGVKDLATIFKIVRVIFLVFVVLSLSAYKHHSNSKEAKDGNESKKVKVKIPWYVTGFFIMCFLFTFSIIPAEGSKIFKLISNNFEIIALAGIGMRVNFSDLMKEGLKTSLYGLCISAFQIFSALILIAVLI
;
A
#
# COMPACT_ATOMS: atom_id res chain seq x y z
N MET A 1 -4.05 -9.06 1.35
CA MET A 1 -2.84 -8.89 0.52
C MET A 1 -2.80 -9.89 -0.62
N THR A 2 -2.79 -11.20 -0.34
CA THR A 2 -2.72 -12.27 -1.35
C THR A 2 -3.78 -12.14 -2.44
N ILE A 3 -5.05 -11.95 -2.06
CA ILE A 3 -6.16 -11.73 -2.99
C ILE A 3 -5.86 -10.53 -3.93
N THR A 4 -5.43 -9.40 -3.37
CA THR A 4 -5.07 -8.20 -4.13
C THR A 4 -3.96 -8.46 -5.15
N ILE A 5 -2.93 -9.22 -4.78
CA ILE A 5 -1.82 -9.56 -5.67
C ILE A 5 -2.32 -10.37 -6.86
N PHE A 6 -3.07 -11.45 -6.61
CA PHE A 6 -3.61 -12.29 -7.68
C PHE A 6 -4.56 -11.52 -8.59
N VAL A 7 -5.48 -10.75 -8.01
CA VAL A 7 -6.45 -9.95 -8.78
C VAL A 7 -5.73 -8.90 -9.63
N ALA A 8 -4.74 -8.19 -9.08
CA ALA A 8 -4.00 -7.20 -9.83
C ALA A 8 -3.25 -7.83 -11.01
N ILE A 9 -2.56 -8.96 -10.82
CA ILE A 9 -1.86 -9.66 -11.90
C ILE A 9 -2.86 -10.16 -12.96
N TYR A 10 -3.96 -10.76 -12.53
CA TYR A 10 -5.01 -11.28 -13.43
C TYR A 10 -5.64 -10.16 -14.27
N LEU A 11 -6.08 -9.07 -13.62
CA LEU A 11 -6.65 -7.92 -14.29
C LEU A 11 -5.62 -7.23 -15.21
N GLY A 12 -4.35 -7.16 -14.81
CA GLY A 12 -3.29 -6.63 -15.66
C GLY A 12 -3.20 -7.36 -17.00
N ARG A 13 -3.22 -8.70 -16.96
CA ARG A 13 -3.27 -9.54 -18.17
C ARG A 13 -4.54 -9.34 -18.98
N LYS A 14 -5.70 -9.30 -18.33
CA LYS A 14 -7.00 -9.11 -18.99
C LYS A 14 -7.11 -7.76 -19.69
N PHE A 15 -6.52 -6.73 -19.09
CA PHE A 15 -6.39 -5.41 -19.70
C PHE A 15 -5.22 -5.37 -20.69
N GLY A 16 -4.44 -6.44 -20.92
CA GLY A 16 -3.34 -6.44 -21.89
C GLY A 16 -2.18 -5.51 -21.50
N PHE A 17 -1.95 -5.30 -20.20
CA PHE A 17 -0.74 -4.67 -19.71
C PHE A 17 0.42 -5.67 -19.64
N SER A 18 1.65 -5.16 -19.65
CA SER A 18 2.84 -5.98 -19.46
C SER A 18 2.80 -6.69 -18.10
N GLN A 19 3.48 -7.84 -18.01
CA GLN A 19 3.63 -8.55 -16.75
C GLN A 19 4.27 -7.65 -15.68
N ASP A 20 5.25 -6.84 -16.07
CA ASP A 20 5.95 -5.92 -15.18
C ASP A 20 5.01 -4.91 -14.57
N PHE A 21 4.22 -4.23 -15.41
CA PHE A 21 3.24 -3.26 -14.93
C PHE A 21 2.21 -3.91 -13.99
N GLY A 22 1.75 -5.12 -14.31
CA GLY A 22 0.85 -5.89 -13.45
C GLY A 22 1.47 -6.23 -12.09
N LEU A 23 2.76 -6.61 -12.04
CA LEU A 23 3.49 -6.89 -10.80
C LEU A 23 3.73 -5.62 -9.97
N LEU A 24 4.02 -4.49 -10.62
CA LEU A 24 4.13 -3.19 -9.94
C LEU A 24 2.80 -2.82 -9.28
N MET A 25 1.70 -2.88 -10.03
CA MET A 25 0.36 -2.58 -9.52
C MET A 25 -0.08 -3.55 -8.42
N ALA A 26 0.29 -4.82 -8.52
CA ALA A 26 0.08 -5.81 -7.46
C ALA A 26 0.83 -5.44 -6.17
N SER A 27 2.12 -5.14 -6.26
CA SER A 27 2.95 -4.76 -5.10
C SER A 27 2.44 -3.47 -4.43
N GLY A 28 2.13 -2.45 -5.22
CA GLY A 28 1.68 -1.15 -4.75
C GLY A 28 0.36 -1.24 -4.00
N ASN A 29 -0.65 -1.88 -4.59
CA ASN A 29 -1.96 -2.00 -3.95
C ASN A 29 -1.95 -2.95 -2.75
N ALA A 30 -1.13 -4.01 -2.78
CA ALA A 30 -1.11 -5.00 -1.72
C ALA A 30 -0.36 -4.56 -0.45
N VAL A 31 0.66 -3.69 -0.55
CA VAL A 31 1.56 -3.36 0.57
C VAL A 31 1.39 -1.91 1.03
N CYS A 32 2.23 -1.01 0.51
CA CYS A 32 2.38 0.36 0.97
C CYS A 32 2.45 1.39 -0.18
N GLY A 33 1.88 1.04 -1.34
CA GLY A 33 1.84 1.92 -2.50
C GLY A 33 3.21 2.17 -3.10
N SER A 34 3.62 3.44 -3.08
CA SER A 34 4.83 3.93 -3.76
C SER A 34 6.11 3.21 -3.34
N SER A 35 6.33 2.96 -2.04
CA SER A 35 7.57 2.32 -1.59
C SER A 35 7.66 0.86 -2.06
N ALA A 36 6.53 0.15 -2.12
CA ALA A 36 6.49 -1.21 -2.63
C ALA A 36 6.77 -1.27 -4.13
N ILE A 37 6.23 -0.33 -4.90
CA ILE A 37 6.52 -0.19 -6.34
C ILE A 37 8.01 0.13 -6.55
N ALA A 38 8.55 1.06 -5.77
CA ALA A 38 9.95 1.47 -5.85
C ALA A 38 10.93 0.33 -5.50
N SER A 39 10.57 -0.54 -4.56
CA SER A 39 11.36 -1.75 -4.23
C SER A 39 11.17 -2.88 -5.25
N THR A 40 9.97 -3.04 -5.79
CA THR A 40 9.65 -4.11 -6.75
C THR A 40 10.24 -3.84 -8.11
N ALA A 41 10.19 -2.60 -8.61
CA ALA A 41 10.68 -2.22 -9.94
C ALA A 41 12.11 -2.70 -10.25
N PRO A 42 13.14 -2.42 -9.43
CA PRO A 42 14.49 -2.95 -9.69
C PRO A 42 14.59 -4.46 -9.46
N ALA A 43 13.77 -5.04 -8.57
CA ALA A 43 13.78 -6.47 -8.27
C ALA A 43 13.19 -7.33 -9.40
N ILE A 44 12.29 -6.75 -10.20
CA ILE A 44 11.74 -7.39 -11.39
C ILE A 44 12.37 -6.84 -12.68
N GLY A 45 13.13 -5.75 -12.65
CA GLY A 45 13.68 -5.12 -13.85
C GLY A 45 12.62 -4.39 -14.69
N ALA A 46 11.65 -3.75 -14.06
CA ALA A 46 10.63 -2.93 -14.73
C ALA A 46 11.21 -1.57 -15.18
N SER A 47 10.60 -0.98 -16.21
CA SER A 47 11.00 0.32 -16.74
C SER A 47 10.68 1.47 -15.76
N ASP A 48 11.48 2.54 -15.78
CA ASP A 48 11.20 3.75 -14.98
C ASP A 48 9.87 4.41 -15.38
N LYS A 49 9.47 4.27 -16.64
CA LYS A 49 8.15 4.72 -17.13
C LYS A 49 7.04 3.97 -16.42
N ASP A 50 7.04 2.64 -16.45
CA ASP A 50 6.00 1.82 -15.79
C ASP A 50 5.96 2.06 -14.28
N LYS A 51 7.13 2.21 -13.65
CA LYS A 51 7.27 2.60 -12.24
C LYS A 51 6.58 3.93 -11.95
N GLY A 52 6.84 4.96 -12.77
CA GLY A 52 6.23 6.28 -12.63
C GLY A 52 4.70 6.21 -12.74
N ILE A 53 4.20 5.59 -13.81
CA ILE A 53 2.76 5.44 -14.07
C ILE A 53 2.07 4.68 -12.93
N ALA A 54 2.65 3.55 -12.48
CA ALA A 54 2.09 2.77 -11.39
C ALA A 54 2.01 3.58 -10.09
N ILE A 55 3.05 4.35 -9.76
CA ILE A 55 3.07 5.23 -8.58
C ILE A 55 1.95 6.27 -8.66
N THR A 56 1.80 6.93 -9.81
CA THR A 56 0.76 7.95 -10.04
C THR A 56 -0.64 7.38 -9.82
N ILE A 57 -0.98 6.29 -10.50
CA ILE A 57 -2.32 5.67 -10.42
C ILE A 57 -2.62 5.19 -9.00
N VAL A 58 -1.68 4.48 -8.37
CA VAL A 58 -1.86 3.93 -7.01
C VAL A 58 -2.04 5.03 -5.97
N ASN A 59 -1.28 6.12 -6.07
CA ASN A 59 -1.44 7.25 -5.16
C ASN A 59 -2.77 7.96 -5.39
N LEU A 60 -3.16 8.20 -6.64
CA LEU A 60 -4.38 8.94 -6.96
C LEU A 60 -5.63 8.17 -6.55
N VAL A 61 -5.71 6.88 -6.87
CA VAL A 61 -6.77 5.99 -6.38
C VAL A 61 -6.78 5.97 -4.85
N GLY A 62 -5.61 5.84 -4.22
CA GLY A 62 -5.54 5.85 -2.76
C GLY A 62 -6.01 7.15 -2.12
N THR A 63 -5.78 8.29 -2.75
CA THR A 63 -6.28 9.57 -2.24
C THR A 63 -7.79 9.71 -2.41
N ILE A 64 -8.36 9.18 -3.48
CA ILE A 64 -9.82 9.09 -3.62
C ILE A 64 -10.41 8.19 -2.52
N LEU A 65 -9.82 7.01 -2.31
CA LEU A 65 -10.26 6.08 -1.27
C LEU A 65 -10.10 6.64 0.14
N MET A 66 -9.07 7.46 0.39
CA MET A 66 -8.84 8.10 1.69
C MET A 66 -10.06 8.89 2.16
N LEU A 67 -10.75 9.56 1.21
CA LEU A 67 -11.97 10.31 1.47
C LEU A 67 -13.22 9.42 1.43
N LEU A 68 -13.22 8.37 0.59
CA LEU A 68 -14.39 7.52 0.37
C LEU A 68 -14.61 6.46 1.47
N LEU A 69 -13.54 5.88 2.01
CA LEU A 69 -13.64 4.77 2.96
C LEU A 69 -14.32 5.14 4.30
N PRO A 70 -14.10 6.33 4.89
CA PRO A 70 -14.87 6.76 6.06
C PRO A 70 -16.37 6.80 5.80
N LEU A 71 -16.79 7.26 4.62
CA LEU A 71 -18.20 7.31 4.22
C LEU A 71 -18.79 5.91 4.04
N ILE A 72 -18.05 5.00 3.39
CA ILE A 72 -18.45 3.59 3.26
C ILE A 72 -18.58 2.95 4.64
N SER A 73 -17.63 3.21 5.54
CA SER A 73 -17.63 2.66 6.89
C SER A 73 -18.78 3.19 7.74
N PHE A 74 -19.11 4.48 7.61
CA PHE A 74 -20.28 5.07 8.26
C PHE A 74 -21.58 4.38 7.82
N ALA A 75 -21.74 4.17 6.51
CA ALA A 75 -22.94 3.55 5.96
C ALA A 75 -23.09 2.06 6.34
N LEU A 76 -21.99 1.31 6.42
CA LEU A 76 -22.04 -0.15 6.63
C LEU A 76 -21.87 -0.59 8.08
N PHE A 77 -21.07 0.13 8.86
CA PHE A 77 -20.65 -0.29 10.20
C PHE A 77 -21.02 0.73 11.29
N SER A 78 -21.71 1.82 10.93
CA SER A 78 -22.00 2.93 11.85
C SER A 78 -20.76 3.42 12.62
N LEU A 79 -19.60 3.39 11.94
CA LEU A 79 -18.29 3.75 12.47
C LEU A 79 -17.81 2.90 13.67
N ASP A 80 -18.19 1.61 13.73
CA ASP A 80 -17.56 0.66 14.64
C ASP A 80 -16.02 0.74 14.53
N THR A 81 -15.36 0.88 15.68
CA THR A 81 -13.93 1.24 15.71
C THR A 81 -13.07 0.15 15.07
N LEU A 82 -13.33 -1.12 15.37
CA LEU A 82 -12.53 -2.23 14.86
C LEU A 82 -12.77 -2.44 13.36
N LYS A 83 -14.03 -2.50 12.93
CA LYS A 83 -14.39 -2.72 11.52
C LYS A 83 -13.95 -1.56 10.63
N THR A 84 -14.12 -0.31 11.09
CA THR A 84 -13.64 0.88 10.38
C THR A 84 -12.13 0.88 10.25
N SER A 85 -11.41 0.55 11.33
CA SER A 85 -9.95 0.49 11.32
C SER A 85 -9.42 -0.59 10.39
N ALA A 86 -10.04 -1.77 10.41
CA ALA A 86 -9.72 -2.89 9.53
C ALA A 86 -9.94 -2.51 8.05
N LEU A 87 -11.04 -1.82 7.73
CA LEU A 87 -11.34 -1.37 6.38
C LEU A 87 -10.32 -0.33 5.89
N ILE A 88 -10.10 0.74 6.65
CA ILE A 88 -9.20 1.84 6.29
C ILE A 88 -7.75 1.34 6.16
N GLY A 89 -7.22 0.68 7.20
CA GLY A 89 -5.84 0.15 7.21
C GLY A 89 -5.63 -1.01 6.23
N GLY A 90 -6.68 -1.81 6.01
CA GLY A 90 -6.69 -2.97 5.12
C GLY A 90 -6.79 -2.63 3.64
N VAL A 91 -7.32 -1.46 3.26
CA VAL A 91 -7.53 -1.08 1.86
C VAL A 91 -6.54 -0.02 1.37
N LEU A 92 -6.37 1.08 2.11
CA LEU A 92 -5.58 2.23 1.63
C LEU A 92 -4.14 1.85 1.32
N GLN A 93 -3.52 2.59 0.41
CA GLN A 93 -2.25 2.21 -0.18
C GLN A 93 -1.08 2.74 0.66
N SER A 94 -1.13 3.98 1.17
CA SER A 94 -0.06 4.59 1.97
C SER A 94 -0.41 4.73 3.45
N VAL A 95 0.62 4.75 4.31
CA VAL A 95 0.47 5.05 5.76
C VAL A 95 -0.12 6.44 5.97
N GLY A 96 0.35 7.44 5.22
CA GLY A 96 -0.17 8.81 5.35
C GLY A 96 -1.66 8.91 5.03
N GLN A 97 -2.14 8.15 4.04
CA GLN A 97 -3.56 8.09 3.70
C GLN A 97 -4.38 7.40 4.81
N VAL A 98 -3.83 6.35 5.43
CA VAL A 98 -4.48 5.66 6.55
C VAL A 98 -4.63 6.58 7.76
N VAL A 99 -3.57 7.29 8.12
CA VAL A 99 -3.58 8.26 9.21
C VAL A 99 -4.59 9.36 8.91
N ALA A 100 -4.59 9.92 7.70
CA ALA A 100 -5.55 10.92 7.25
C ALA A 100 -7.01 10.47 7.42
N SER A 101 -7.31 9.31 6.85
CA SER A 101 -8.65 8.76 6.77
C SER A 101 -9.17 8.35 8.15
N GLY A 102 -8.31 7.76 8.97
CA GLY A 102 -8.65 7.43 10.36
C GLY A 102 -8.86 8.67 11.23
N ALA A 103 -8.04 9.72 11.05
CA ALA A 103 -8.19 10.98 11.77
C ALA A 103 -9.50 11.72 11.43
N ILE A 104 -10.02 11.58 10.20
CA ILE A 104 -11.35 12.08 9.82
C ILE A 104 -12.45 11.42 10.67
N VAL A 105 -12.26 10.17 11.10
CA VAL A 105 -13.22 9.43 11.92
C VAL A 105 -13.05 9.73 13.41
N ASN A 106 -11.92 9.32 14.00
CA ASN A 106 -11.50 9.65 15.38
C ASN A 106 -10.09 9.08 15.67
N GLU A 107 -9.49 9.49 16.80
CA GLU A 107 -8.16 9.05 17.24
C GLU A 107 -8.03 7.53 17.42
N GLY A 108 -9.07 6.85 17.94
CA GLY A 108 -9.04 5.40 18.14
C GLY A 108 -8.95 4.63 16.82
N VAL A 109 -9.72 5.06 15.81
CA VAL A 109 -9.66 4.51 14.46
C VAL A 109 -8.33 4.80 13.79
N LYS A 110 -7.79 6.01 13.95
CA LYS A 110 -6.47 6.38 13.43
C LYS A 110 -5.36 5.46 13.93
N ASP A 111 -5.29 5.26 15.24
CA ASP A 111 -4.25 4.45 15.87
C ASP A 111 -4.38 2.98 15.44
N LEU A 112 -5.59 2.42 15.49
CA LEU A 112 -5.81 1.02 15.14
C LEU A 112 -5.68 0.74 13.64
N ALA A 113 -6.14 1.64 12.76
CA ALA A 113 -5.97 1.51 11.31
C ALA A 113 -4.49 1.56 10.91
N THR A 114 -3.70 2.42 11.58
CA THR A 114 -2.25 2.48 11.40
C THR A 114 -1.61 1.13 11.71
N ILE A 115 -2.04 0.45 12.77
CA ILE A 115 -1.54 -0.90 13.11
C ILE A 115 -1.84 -1.90 11.97
N PHE A 116 -3.09 -1.96 11.49
CA PHE A 116 -3.45 -2.82 10.34
C PHE A 116 -2.55 -2.57 9.13
N LYS A 117 -2.23 -1.30 8.86
CA LYS A 117 -1.35 -0.91 7.76
C LYS A 117 0.11 -1.33 7.99
N ILE A 118 0.68 -1.06 9.16
CA ILE A 118 2.08 -1.38 9.45
C ILE A 118 2.34 -2.88 9.37
N VAL A 119 1.40 -3.72 9.83
CA VAL A 119 1.48 -5.18 9.65
C VAL A 119 1.70 -5.55 8.18
N ARG A 120 0.97 -4.92 7.25
CA ARG A 120 1.15 -5.14 5.80
C ARG A 120 2.52 -4.67 5.30
N VAL A 121 3.02 -3.54 5.81
CA VAL A 121 4.31 -2.96 5.44
C VAL A 121 5.46 -3.89 5.83
N ILE A 122 5.37 -4.59 6.96
CA ILE A 122 6.38 -5.55 7.41
C ILE A 122 6.55 -6.70 6.39
N PHE A 123 5.48 -7.11 5.72
CA PHE A 123 5.52 -8.13 4.67
C PHE A 123 6.11 -7.65 3.33
N LEU A 124 6.56 -6.39 3.21
CA LEU A 124 7.10 -5.84 1.96
C LEU A 124 8.22 -6.72 1.41
N VAL A 125 9.19 -7.10 2.25
CA VAL A 125 10.36 -7.89 1.81
C VAL A 125 9.92 -9.22 1.23
N PHE A 126 9.02 -9.92 1.93
CA PHE A 126 8.48 -11.20 1.49
C PHE A 126 7.72 -11.08 0.16
N VAL A 127 6.89 -10.04 0.01
CA VAL A 127 6.13 -9.80 -1.23
C VAL A 127 7.07 -9.49 -2.40
N VAL A 128 8.06 -8.61 -2.22
CA VAL A 128 9.02 -8.25 -3.28
C VAL A 128 9.81 -9.48 -3.75
N LEU A 129 10.30 -10.30 -2.82
CA LEU A 129 11.00 -11.55 -3.15
C LEU A 129 10.09 -12.53 -3.90
N SER A 130 8.84 -12.68 -3.45
CA SER A 130 7.86 -13.57 -4.09
C SER A 130 7.53 -13.14 -5.52
N LEU A 131 7.32 -11.84 -5.77
CA LEU A 131 7.03 -11.32 -7.10
C LEU A 131 8.26 -11.39 -8.03
N SER A 132 9.45 -11.18 -7.48
CA SER A 132 10.70 -11.35 -8.23
C SER A 132 10.92 -12.81 -8.64
N ALA A 133 10.77 -13.76 -7.69
CA ALA A 133 10.83 -15.19 -7.98
C ALA A 133 9.77 -15.61 -9.02
N TYR A 134 8.55 -15.08 -8.92
CA TYR A 134 7.48 -15.32 -9.89
C TYR A 134 7.87 -14.86 -11.31
N LYS A 135 8.45 -13.66 -11.45
CA LYS A 135 8.92 -13.17 -12.76
C LYS A 135 10.03 -14.05 -13.32
N HIS A 136 11.03 -14.40 -12.50
CA HIS A 136 12.13 -15.26 -12.93
C HIS A 136 11.64 -16.64 -13.39
N HIS A 137 10.73 -17.27 -12.66
CA HIS A 137 10.19 -18.57 -13.05
C HIS A 137 9.34 -18.50 -14.33
N SER A 138 8.63 -17.38 -14.55
CA SER A 138 7.88 -17.13 -15.79
C SER A 138 8.82 -17.05 -16.99
N ASN A 139 9.91 -16.29 -16.87
CA ASN A 139 10.89 -16.12 -17.95
C ASN A 139 11.73 -17.38 -18.20
N SER A 140 12.03 -18.18 -17.18
CA SER A 140 12.76 -19.45 -17.34
C SER A 140 11.96 -20.54 -18.07
N LYS A 141 10.63 -20.45 -18.11
CA LYS A 141 9.81 -21.32 -18.97
C LYS A 141 9.88 -20.94 -20.45
N GLU A 142 10.28 -19.71 -20.75
CA GLU A 142 10.43 -19.18 -22.12
C GLU A 142 11.89 -19.22 -22.60
N ALA A 143 12.87 -19.20 -21.69
CA ALA A 143 14.29 -19.27 -22.01
C ALA A 143 14.91 -20.64 -21.68
N LYS A 144 15.06 -21.50 -22.70
CA LYS A 144 16.05 -22.59 -22.70
C LYS A 144 17.45 -22.00 -22.93
N ASP A 145 18.02 -21.26 -21.98
CA ASP A 145 19.47 -21.16 -21.89
C ASP A 145 19.97 -20.62 -20.54
N GLY A 146 21.07 -21.20 -20.07
CA GLY A 146 21.58 -21.09 -18.71
C GLY A 146 22.20 -19.75 -18.34
N ASN A 147 21.37 -18.76 -18.01
CA ASN A 147 21.87 -17.48 -17.51
C ASN A 147 21.75 -17.36 -15.98
N GLU A 148 22.86 -17.00 -15.35
CA GLU A 148 23.09 -17.00 -13.90
C GLU A 148 22.06 -16.17 -13.14
N SER A 149 21.63 -16.70 -11.98
CA SER A 149 20.75 -16.04 -11.02
C SER A 149 21.36 -14.72 -10.55
N LYS A 150 20.97 -13.60 -11.16
CA LYS A 150 21.27 -12.27 -10.62
C LYS A 150 20.66 -12.19 -9.22
N LYS A 151 21.50 -12.20 -8.19
CA LYS A 151 21.10 -12.02 -6.79
C LYS A 151 20.30 -10.72 -6.67
N VAL A 152 18.99 -10.87 -6.48
CA VAL A 152 18.05 -9.77 -6.29
C VAL A 152 18.40 -9.08 -4.97
N LYS A 153 19.06 -7.92 -5.04
CA LYS A 153 19.31 -7.08 -3.85
C LYS A 153 18.01 -6.38 -3.45
N VAL A 154 17.17 -7.04 -2.66
CA VAL A 154 16.03 -6.39 -2.02
C VAL A 154 16.56 -5.48 -0.91
N LYS A 155 16.47 -4.17 -1.12
CA LYS A 155 16.77 -3.18 -0.08
C LYS A 155 15.56 -3.05 0.83
N ILE A 156 15.71 -3.46 2.09
CA ILE A 156 14.73 -3.18 3.13
C ILE A 156 14.71 -1.65 3.32
N PRO A 157 13.53 -0.99 3.25
CA PRO A 157 13.47 0.43 3.50
C PRO A 157 13.95 0.74 4.93
N TRP A 158 14.85 1.70 5.07
CA TRP A 158 15.48 2.03 6.36
C TRP A 158 14.45 2.38 7.45
N TYR A 159 13.32 2.99 7.09
CA TYR A 159 12.25 3.35 8.02
C TYR A 159 11.63 2.14 8.72
N VAL A 160 11.60 0.95 8.09
CA VAL A 160 11.09 -0.28 8.70
C VAL A 160 12.00 -0.68 9.87
N THR A 161 13.31 -0.57 9.66
CA THR A 161 14.31 -0.85 10.70
C THR A 161 14.17 0.15 11.85
N GLY A 162 14.01 1.44 11.54
CA GLY A 162 13.76 2.48 12.54
C GLY A 162 12.50 2.24 13.36
N PHE A 163 11.40 1.81 12.74
CA PHE A 163 10.15 1.45 13.43
C PHE A 163 10.38 0.35 14.48
N PHE A 164 11.05 -0.75 14.10
CA PHE A 164 11.31 -1.85 15.04
C PHE A 164 12.26 -1.45 16.17
N ILE A 165 13.28 -0.62 15.89
CA ILE A 165 14.15 -0.09 16.93
C ILE A 165 13.33 0.74 17.93
N MET A 166 12.46 1.63 17.46
CA MET A 166 11.63 2.45 18.34
C MET A 166 10.62 1.60 19.13
N CYS A 167 10.00 0.58 18.52
CA CYS A 167 9.17 -0.38 19.24
C CYS A 167 9.96 -1.08 20.36
N PHE A 168 11.17 -1.55 20.08
CA PHE A 168 12.04 -2.17 21.08
C PHE A 168 12.33 -1.21 22.23
N LEU A 169 12.79 0.02 21.92
CA LEU A 169 13.10 1.02 22.94
C LEU A 169 11.89 1.36 23.82
N PHE A 170 10.70 1.47 23.21
CA PHE A 170 9.47 1.73 23.95
C PHE A 170 9.03 0.53 24.80
N THR A 171 9.06 -0.69 24.27
CA THR A 171 8.70 -1.92 24.99
C THR A 171 9.56 -2.16 26.22
N PHE A 172 10.86 -1.87 26.15
CA PHE A 172 11.78 -2.00 27.28
C PHE A 172 11.77 -0.78 28.22
N SER A 173 10.79 0.12 28.09
CA SER A 173 10.66 1.35 28.90
C SER A 173 11.90 2.25 28.89
N ILE A 174 12.75 2.13 27.86
CA ILE A 174 13.91 3.01 27.66
C ILE A 174 13.42 4.41 27.29
N ILE A 175 12.30 4.49 26.57
CA ILE A 175 11.56 5.74 26.32
C ILE A 175 10.46 5.86 27.39
N PRO A 176 10.56 6.82 28.33
CA PRO A 176 9.52 7.03 29.34
C PRO A 176 8.23 7.57 28.72
N ALA A 177 7.09 7.38 29.41
CA ALA A 177 5.77 7.76 28.92
C ALA A 177 5.65 9.26 28.56
N GLU A 178 6.33 10.13 29.30
CA GLU A 178 6.46 11.57 28.98
C GLU A 178 7.10 11.80 27.61
N GLY A 179 8.16 11.06 27.28
CA GLY A 179 8.81 11.11 25.97
C GLY A 179 7.88 10.67 24.85
N SER A 180 7.04 9.66 25.09
CA SER A 180 6.03 9.22 24.11
C SER A 180 5.00 10.30 23.79
N LYS A 181 4.62 11.15 24.76
CA LYS A 181 3.71 12.28 24.51
C LYS A 181 4.35 13.30 23.58
N ILE A 182 5.62 13.63 23.81
CA ILE A 182 6.39 14.55 22.96
C ILE A 182 6.52 13.99 21.53
N PHE A 183 6.88 12.71 21.40
CA PHE A 183 6.94 12.06 20.09
C PHE A 183 5.59 12.06 19.37
N LYS A 184 4.48 11.83 20.08
CA LYS A 184 3.13 11.89 19.49
C LYS A 184 2.78 13.31 19.04
N LEU A 185 3.18 14.34 19.78
CA LEU A 185 2.98 15.74 19.39
C LEU A 185 3.81 16.11 18.14
N ILE A 186 5.07 15.67 18.07
CA ILE A 186 5.91 15.86 16.88
C ILE A 186 5.30 15.12 15.67
N SER A 187 4.84 13.87 15.88
CA SER A 187 4.16 13.07 14.84
C SER A 187 2.96 13.82 14.27
N ASN A 188 2.06 14.31 15.13
CA ASN A 188 0.88 15.06 14.69
C ASN A 188 1.23 16.28 13.84
N ASN A 189 2.30 17.03 14.17
CA ASN A 189 2.74 18.17 13.37
C ASN A 189 3.25 17.74 11.98
N PHE A 190 4.04 16.66 11.93
CA PHE A 190 4.52 16.11 10.65
C PHE A 190 3.37 15.49 9.83
N GLU A 191 2.36 14.94 10.49
CA GLU A 191 1.14 14.45 9.86
C GLU A 191 0.40 15.59 9.15
N ILE A 192 0.20 16.75 9.81
CA ILE A 192 -0.44 17.92 9.18
C ILE A 192 0.31 18.33 7.90
N ILE A 193 1.64 18.39 7.97
CA ILE A 193 2.48 18.71 6.80
C ILE A 193 2.31 17.65 5.70
N ALA A 194 2.28 16.37 6.07
CA ALA A 194 2.09 15.27 5.14
C ALA A 194 0.69 15.33 4.47
N LEU A 195 -0.36 15.64 5.22
CA LEU A 195 -1.73 15.79 4.72
C LEU A 195 -1.85 16.94 3.73
N ALA A 196 -1.24 18.09 4.05
CA ALA A 196 -1.15 19.22 3.12
C ALA A 196 -0.42 18.82 1.83
N GLY A 197 0.70 18.10 1.96
CA GLY A 197 1.46 17.55 0.83
C GLY A 197 0.67 16.57 -0.04
N ILE A 198 -0.12 15.68 0.57
CA ILE A 198 -1.01 14.75 -0.13
C ILE A 198 -2.06 15.54 -0.91
N GLY A 199 -2.69 16.55 -0.29
CA GLY A 199 -3.69 17.41 -0.92
C GLY A 199 -3.15 18.13 -2.18
N MET A 200 -1.94 18.70 -2.09
CA MET A 200 -1.30 19.38 -3.25
C MET A 200 -0.96 18.44 -4.41
N ARG A 201 -0.85 17.13 -4.16
CA ARG A 201 -0.57 16.13 -5.19
C ARG A 201 -1.83 15.58 -5.87
N VAL A 202 -3.03 15.94 -5.38
CA VAL A 202 -4.28 15.49 -6.00
C VAL A 202 -4.54 16.32 -7.25
N ASN A 203 -4.18 15.75 -8.39
CA ASN A 203 -4.53 16.31 -9.67
C ASN A 203 -5.30 15.27 -10.51
N PHE A 204 -6.61 15.45 -10.61
CA PHE A 204 -7.48 14.56 -11.41
C PHE A 204 -7.11 14.56 -12.90
N SER A 205 -6.46 15.63 -13.38
CA SER A 205 -5.91 15.68 -14.74
C SER A 205 -4.87 14.58 -14.97
N ASP A 206 -4.11 14.21 -13.93
CA ASP A 206 -3.10 13.17 -14.05
C ASP A 206 -3.74 11.78 -14.23
N LEU A 207 -4.91 11.51 -13.64
CA LEU A 207 -5.67 10.28 -13.91
C LEU A 207 -6.12 10.18 -15.38
N MET A 208 -6.46 11.31 -16.00
CA MET A 208 -6.90 11.35 -17.39
C MET A 208 -5.72 11.24 -18.37
N LYS A 209 -4.56 11.81 -18.02
CA LYS A 209 -3.34 11.79 -18.85
C LYS A 209 -2.72 10.42 -18.99
N GLU A 210 -2.78 9.58 -17.95
CA GLU A 210 -2.19 8.23 -17.94
C GLU A 210 -3.00 7.20 -18.76
N GLY A 211 -4.11 7.63 -19.36
CA GLY A 211 -4.97 6.84 -20.22
C GLY A 211 -6.12 6.15 -19.48
N LEU A 212 -7.32 6.21 -20.06
CA LEU A 212 -8.56 5.67 -19.47
C LEU A 212 -8.42 4.21 -19.04
N LYS A 213 -7.69 3.42 -19.84
CA LYS A 213 -7.45 2.00 -19.61
C LYS A 213 -6.67 1.74 -18.32
N THR A 214 -5.64 2.54 -18.05
CA THR A 214 -4.77 2.43 -16.87
C THR A 214 -5.53 2.83 -15.61
N SER A 215 -6.30 3.91 -15.71
CA SER A 215 -7.13 4.41 -14.62
C SER A 215 -8.25 3.45 -14.27
N LEU A 216 -8.92 2.87 -15.28
CA LEU A 216 -9.94 1.84 -15.06
C LEU A 216 -9.35 0.59 -14.39
N TYR A 217 -8.14 0.18 -14.78
CA TYR A 217 -7.45 -0.93 -14.13
C TYR A 217 -7.18 -0.67 -12.64
N GLY A 218 -6.66 0.52 -12.29
CA GLY A 218 -6.49 0.93 -10.89
C GLY A 218 -7.80 0.94 -10.11
N LEU A 219 -8.86 1.49 -10.68
CA LEU A 219 -10.20 1.52 -10.07
C LEU A 219 -10.76 0.11 -9.85
N CYS A 220 -10.64 -0.78 -10.84
CA CYS A 220 -11.08 -2.17 -10.70
C CYS A 220 -10.34 -2.88 -9.56
N ILE A 221 -9.02 -2.70 -9.44
CA ILE A 221 -8.26 -3.27 -8.31
C ILE A 221 -8.83 -2.74 -6.98
N SER A 222 -9.05 -1.42 -6.85
CA SER A 222 -9.60 -0.85 -5.62
C SER A 222 -10.99 -1.36 -5.28
N ALA A 223 -11.87 -1.51 -6.27
CA ALA A 223 -13.21 -2.06 -6.05
C ALA A 223 -13.14 -3.49 -5.51
N PHE A 224 -12.27 -4.33 -6.10
CA PHE A 224 -12.02 -5.68 -5.61
C PHE A 224 -11.40 -5.68 -4.21
N GLN A 225 -10.52 -4.73 -3.88
CA GLN A 225 -9.94 -4.62 -2.55
C GLN A 225 -10.99 -4.29 -1.50
N ILE A 226 -11.87 -3.32 -1.77
CA ILE A 226 -12.97 -2.96 -0.88
C ILE A 226 -13.88 -4.18 -0.70
N PHE A 227 -14.33 -4.79 -1.79
CA PHE A 227 -15.19 -5.97 -1.73
C PHE A 227 -14.57 -7.11 -0.92
N SER A 228 -13.29 -7.42 -1.16
CA SER A 228 -12.57 -8.46 -0.41
C SER A 228 -12.43 -8.10 1.06
N ALA A 229 -12.16 -6.83 1.39
CA ALA A 229 -12.04 -6.37 2.76
C ALA A 229 -13.38 -6.48 3.49
N LEU A 230 -14.50 -6.10 2.86
CA LEU A 230 -15.83 -6.22 3.44
C LEU A 230 -16.20 -7.68 3.74
N ILE A 231 -15.89 -8.62 2.82
CA ILE A 231 -16.09 -10.05 3.07
C ILE A 231 -15.25 -10.52 4.26
N LEU A 232 -13.96 -10.18 4.27
CA LEU A 232 -13.08 -10.62 5.35
C LEU A 232 -13.48 -10.04 6.70
N ILE A 233 -13.92 -8.78 6.73
CA ILE A 233 -14.45 -8.14 7.94
C ILE A 233 -15.71 -8.88 8.39
N ALA A 234 -16.66 -9.15 7.50
CA ALA A 234 -17.90 -9.84 7.86
C ALA A 234 -17.68 -11.28 8.37
N VAL A 235 -16.64 -11.97 7.89
CA VAL A 235 -16.34 -13.36 8.28
C VAL A 235 -15.49 -13.44 9.55
N LEU A 236 -14.56 -12.50 9.75
CA LEU A 236 -13.57 -12.56 10.83
C LEU A 236 -13.89 -11.63 12.02
N ILE A 237 -14.82 -10.68 11.87
CA ILE A 237 -15.14 -9.63 12.86
C ILE A 237 -16.65 -9.46 13.04
#